data_AF-A0A225VK53-F1
#
_entry.id   AF-A0A225VK53-F1
#
_cell.length_a   1.000
_cell.length_b   1.000
_cell.length_c   1.000
_cell.angle_alpha   90.00
_cell.angle_beta   90.00
_cell.angle_gamma   90.00
#
_symmetry.space_group_name_H-M   'P 1'
#
loop_
_entity.id
_entity.type
_entity.pdbx_description
1 polymer ?
#
loop_
_entity_poly.entity_id
_entity_poly.type
_entity_poly.pdbx_seq_one_letter_code
_entity_poly.pdbx_strand_id
1 'polypeptide(L)'
;MGTSVLKAIHVEVRTNIYDIAVMMMSKCAHSKRLRKRSQLSCQDVADIRISIVQPYADATIVFWNNILFEQRVVEFVKVELSGMFLLGTLLSCLNFCPRHRDLCQNRSAERSS
;
A
#
# COMPACT_ATOMS: atom_id res chain seq x y z
N MET A 1 5.23 14.11 -20.66
CA MET A 1 4.17 13.85 -19.68
C MET A 1 4.79 13.30 -18.41
N GLY A 2 4.64 14.00 -17.28
CA GLY A 2 5.09 13.52 -15.98
C GLY A 2 3.90 13.51 -15.04
N THR A 3 3.67 12.40 -14.34
CA THR A 3 2.75 12.40 -13.21
C THR A 3 3.37 13.25 -12.09
N SER A 4 2.55 14.04 -11.39
CA SER A 4 2.98 14.89 -10.26
C SER A 4 3.34 14.09 -9.00
N VAL A 5 3.47 12.76 -9.09
CA VAL A 5 3.75 11.86 -7.97
C VAL A 5 5.15 12.10 -7.41
N LEU A 6 5.26 12.76 -6.25
CA LEU A 6 6.56 13.13 -5.66
C LEU A 6 7.45 11.91 -5.37
N LYS A 7 6.87 10.87 -4.76
CA LYS A 7 7.57 9.64 -4.38
C LYS A 7 6.63 8.44 -4.48
N ALA A 8 7.15 7.31 -4.95
CA ALA A 8 6.50 6.01 -4.94
C ALA A 8 7.16 5.13 -3.89
N ILE A 9 6.38 4.41 -3.11
CA ILE A 9 6.87 3.46 -2.11
C ILE A 9 6.30 2.09 -2.46
N HIS A 10 7.16 1.08 -2.48
CA HIS A 10 6.77 -0.30 -2.73
C HIS A 10 7.21 -1.16 -1.55
N VAL A 11 6.29 -1.96 -1.04
CA VAL A 11 6.53 -2.94 0.01
C VAL A 11 6.25 -4.31 -0.58
N GLU A 12 7.22 -5.21 -0.50
CA GLU A 12 7.11 -6.58 -0.99
C GLU A 12 7.79 -7.50 0.00
N VAL A 13 7.12 -8.59 0.40
CA VAL A 13 7.66 -9.54 1.38
C VAL A 13 8.64 -10.52 0.73
N ARG A 14 8.45 -10.81 -0.56
CA ARG A 14 9.25 -11.79 -1.30
C ARG A 14 10.56 -11.19 -1.80
N THR A 15 11.66 -11.59 -1.18
CA THR A 15 13.01 -11.09 -1.50
C THR A 15 13.39 -11.27 -2.96
N ASN A 16 13.03 -12.40 -3.60
CA ASN A 16 13.34 -12.63 -5.01
C ASN A 16 12.65 -11.60 -5.94
N ILE A 17 11.42 -11.18 -5.63
CA ILE A 17 10.70 -10.15 -6.40
C ILE A 17 11.32 -8.78 -6.14
N TYR A 18 11.67 -8.48 -4.88
CA TYR A 18 12.39 -7.27 -4.51
C TYR A 18 13.71 -7.14 -5.28
N ASP A 19 14.52 -8.19 -5.34
CA ASP A 19 15.82 -8.21 -6.03
C ASP A 19 15.67 -7.98 -7.53
N ILE A 20 14.66 -8.61 -8.15
CA ILE A 20 14.31 -8.36 -9.56
C ILE A 20 13.94 -6.90 -9.76
N ALA A 21 13.13 -6.31 -8.88
CA ALA A 21 12.75 -4.90 -8.99
C ALA A 21 13.97 -3.98 -8.90
N VAL A 22 14.87 -4.21 -7.93
CA VAL A 22 16.13 -3.45 -7.80
C VAL A 22 16.98 -3.56 -9.07
N MET A 23 17.12 -4.77 -9.62
CA MET A 23 17.87 -5.02 -10.85
C MET A 23 17.24 -4.33 -12.07
N MET A 24 15.91 -4.40 -12.22
CA MET A 24 15.22 -3.72 -13.32
C MET A 24 15.35 -2.20 -13.20
N MET A 25 15.26 -1.66 -11.99
CA MET A 25 15.47 -0.24 -11.74
C MET A 25 16.90 0.20 -12.08
N SER A 26 17.92 -0.63 -11.82
CA SER A 26 19.30 -0.28 -12.18
C SER A 26 19.54 -0.30 -13.68
N LYS A 27 18.86 -1.19 -14.42
CA LYS A 27 18.94 -1.30 -15.89
C LYS A 27 18.11 -0.23 -16.62
N CYS A 28 17.21 0.47 -15.93
CA CYS A 28 16.40 1.53 -16.52
C CYS A 28 17.27 2.71 -16.99
N ALA A 29 17.03 3.23 -18.20
CA ALA A 29 17.70 4.42 -18.73
C ALA A 29 17.56 5.66 -17.83
N HIS A 30 16.53 5.69 -16.98
CA HIS A 30 16.27 6.76 -16.01
C HIS A 30 16.53 6.35 -14.55
N SER A 31 17.38 5.34 -14.32
CA SER A 31 17.66 4.74 -13.00
C SER A 31 17.98 5.78 -11.91
N LYS A 32 18.78 6.81 -12.21
CA LYS A 32 19.09 7.91 -11.27
C LYS A 32 17.83 8.66 -10.82
N ARG A 33 16.95 9.02 -11.76
CA ARG A 33 15.69 9.73 -11.45
C ARG A 33 14.72 8.81 -10.72
N LEU A 34 14.64 7.56 -11.15
CA LEU A 34 13.77 6.56 -10.55
C LEU A 34 14.16 6.34 -9.08
N ARG A 35 15.43 6.05 -8.78
CA ARG A 35 15.96 5.90 -7.41
C ARG A 35 15.66 7.09 -6.49
N LYS A 36 15.66 8.32 -7.01
CA LYS A 36 15.31 9.52 -6.22
C LYS A 36 13.82 9.61 -5.87
N ARG A 37 12.95 9.04 -6.72
CA ARG A 37 11.48 9.13 -6.60
C ARG A 37 10.83 7.81 -6.20
N SER A 38 11.60 6.77 -5.90
CA SER A 38 11.07 5.46 -5.52
C SER A 38 11.82 4.89 -4.34
N GLN A 39 11.09 4.29 -3.40
CA GLN A 39 11.63 3.52 -2.30
C GLN A 39 11.07 2.10 -2.38
N LEU A 40 11.96 1.10 -2.39
CA LEU A 40 11.59 -0.31 -2.26
C LEU A 40 11.90 -0.77 -0.83
N SER A 41 10.99 -1.52 -0.23
CA SER A 41 11.18 -2.18 1.06
C SER A 41 10.87 -3.67 0.94
N CYS A 42 11.78 -4.51 1.41
CA CYS A 42 11.58 -5.97 1.50
C CYS A 42 11.05 -6.30 2.89
N GLN A 43 9.74 -6.18 3.10
CA GLN A 43 9.09 -6.31 4.42
C GLN A 43 7.68 -6.86 4.27
N ASP A 44 7.16 -7.50 5.32
CA ASP A 44 5.75 -7.84 5.40
C ASP A 44 4.95 -6.57 5.72
N VAL A 45 3.86 -6.34 4.96
CA VAL A 45 2.98 -5.21 5.22
C VAL A 45 2.24 -5.34 6.55
N ALA A 46 2.04 -6.58 7.04
CA ALA A 46 1.42 -6.84 8.34
C ALA A 46 2.26 -6.34 9.52
N ASP A 47 3.57 -6.14 9.32
CA ASP A 47 4.49 -5.63 10.33
C ASP A 47 4.62 -4.10 10.30
N ILE A 48 3.95 -3.43 9.35
CA ILE A 48 4.07 -1.99 9.15
C ILE A 48 2.77 -1.31 9.55
N ARG A 49 2.87 -0.37 10.51
CA ARG A 49 1.77 0.53 10.87
C ARG A 49 1.64 1.67 9.86
N ILE A 50 1.21 1.36 8.64
CA ILE A 50 1.18 2.29 7.50
C ILE A 50 0.30 3.53 7.75
N SER A 51 -0.64 3.46 8.70
CA SER A 51 -1.48 4.58 9.09
C SER A 51 -0.73 5.72 9.78
N ILE A 52 0.39 5.42 10.44
CA ILE A 52 1.10 6.39 11.31
C ILE A 52 2.61 6.47 11.02
N VAL A 53 3.21 5.44 10.43
CA VAL A 53 4.65 5.41 10.16
C VAL A 53 4.94 6.11 8.84
N GLN A 54 5.78 7.14 8.89
CA GLN A 54 6.31 7.77 7.68
C GLN A 54 7.33 6.86 6.97
N PRO A 55 7.41 6.92 5.63
CA PRO A 55 6.66 7.80 4.73
C PRO A 55 5.30 7.24 4.29
N TYR A 56 4.86 6.10 4.83
CA TYR A 56 3.63 5.42 4.40
C TYR A 56 2.37 6.23 4.73
N ALA A 57 2.31 6.82 5.93
CA ALA A 57 1.17 7.62 6.38
C ALA A 57 0.86 8.83 5.49
N ASP A 58 1.85 9.32 4.75
CA ASP A 58 1.72 10.45 3.83
C ASP A 58 1.26 10.05 2.42
N ALA A 59 1.00 8.76 2.17
CA ALA A 59 0.59 8.31 0.85
C ALA A 59 -0.84 8.75 0.53
N THR A 60 -0.99 9.42 -0.61
CA THR A 60 -2.29 9.90 -1.11
C THR A 60 -2.97 8.93 -2.08
N ILE A 61 -2.18 8.03 -2.67
CA ILE A 61 -2.64 7.00 -3.60
C ILE A 61 -2.04 5.67 -3.16
N VAL A 62 -2.88 4.67 -2.92
CA VAL A 62 -2.46 3.30 -2.61
C VAL A 62 -2.98 2.36 -3.68
N PHE A 63 -2.06 1.55 -4.21
CA PHE A 63 -2.39 0.35 -4.96
C PHE A 63 -2.10 -0.87 -4.10
N TRP A 64 -3.11 -1.73 -3.92
CA TRP A 64 -3.03 -2.91 -3.09
C TRP A 64 -3.49 -4.16 -3.85
N ASN A 65 -2.51 -4.95 -4.30
CA ASN A 65 -2.78 -6.26 -4.90
C ASN A 65 -3.01 -7.31 -3.81
N ASN A 66 -4.27 -7.54 -3.48
CA ASN A 66 -4.69 -8.38 -2.35
C ASN A 66 -5.33 -9.72 -2.76
N ILE A 67 -5.18 -10.16 -4.02
CA ILE A 67 -5.88 -11.34 -4.57
C ILE A 67 -5.65 -12.61 -3.73
N LEU A 68 -4.43 -12.81 -3.25
CA LEU A 68 -4.01 -14.04 -2.55
C LEU A 68 -3.60 -13.77 -1.09
N PHE A 69 -4.02 -12.64 -0.53
CA PHE A 69 -3.69 -12.31 0.85
C PHE A 69 -4.56 -13.14 1.80
N GLU A 70 -3.97 -13.62 2.89
CA GLU A 70 -4.72 -14.24 3.97
C GLU A 70 -5.72 -13.23 4.57
N GLN A 71 -6.90 -13.71 4.95
CA GLN A 71 -7.99 -12.86 5.44
C GLN A 71 -7.57 -11.97 6.62
N ARG A 72 -6.75 -12.49 7.56
CA ARG A 72 -6.22 -11.70 8.69
C ARG A 72 -5.35 -10.52 8.24
N VAL A 73 -4.56 -10.70 7.19
CA VAL A 73 -3.70 -9.64 6.63
C VAL A 73 -4.58 -8.63 5.91
N VAL A 74 -5.60 -9.10 5.18
CA VAL A 74 -6.59 -8.23 4.54
C VAL A 74 -7.29 -7.34 5.58
N GLU A 75 -7.73 -7.91 6.70
CA GLU A 75 -8.39 -7.16 7.77
C GLU A 75 -7.46 -6.15 8.44
N PHE A 76 -6.23 -6.56 8.76
CA PHE A 76 -5.21 -5.66 9.30
C PHE A 76 -4.95 -4.47 8.37
N VAL A 77 -4.67 -4.72 7.09
CA VAL A 77 -4.38 -3.67 6.11
C VAL A 77 -5.61 -2.77 5.89
N LYS A 78 -6.83 -3.31 5.95
CA LYS A 78 -8.07 -2.50 5.89
C LYS A 78 -8.17 -1.51 7.05
N VAL A 79 -7.86 -1.93 8.27
CA VAL A 79 -7.86 -1.05 9.45
C VAL A 79 -6.83 0.05 9.27
N GLU A 80 -5.60 -0.30 8.87
CA GLU A 80 -4.55 0.68 8.66
C GLU A 80 -4.87 1.67 7.54
N LEU A 81 -5.36 1.20 6.39
CA LEU A 81 -5.78 2.07 5.27
C LEU A 81 -6.94 3.00 5.65
N SER A 82 -7.88 2.53 6.48
CA SER A 82 -8.98 3.35 6.99
C SER A 82 -8.50 4.44 7.96
N GLY A 83 -7.34 4.24 8.59
CA GLY A 83 -6.70 5.22 9.47
C GLY A 83 -5.83 6.26 8.76
N MET A 84 -5.61 6.13 7.44
CA MET A 84 -4.74 7.04 6.70
C MET A 84 -5.47 8.35 6.35
N PHE A 85 -5.12 9.42 7.06
CA PHE A 85 -5.76 10.73 6.91
C PHE A 85 -5.63 11.34 5.51
N LEU A 86 -4.49 11.13 4.84
CA LEU A 86 -4.20 11.72 3.52
C LEU A 86 -4.58 10.83 2.34
N LEU A 87 -5.12 9.64 2.58
CA LEU A 87 -5.46 8.69 1.52
C LEU A 87 -6.66 9.19 0.72
N GLY A 88 -6.41 9.67 -0.50
CA GLY A 88 -7.44 10.16 -1.41
C GLY A 88 -7.89 9.12 -2.44
N THR A 89 -7.05 8.15 -2.77
CA THR A 89 -7.37 7.12 -3.77
C THR A 89 -6.84 5.75 -3.35
N LEU A 90 -7.73 4.76 -3.31
CA LEU A 90 -7.40 3.37 -3.09
C LEU A 90 -7.81 2.53 -4.30
N LEU A 91 -6.84 1.81 -4.85
CA LEU A 91 -7.04 0.81 -5.89
C LEU A 91 -6.72 -0.56 -5.29
N SER A 92 -7.70 -1.44 -5.21
CA SER A 92 -7.53 -2.80 -4.71
C SER A 92 -8.07 -3.83 -5.70
N CYS A 93 -7.46 -5.02 -5.74
CA CYS A 93 -7.89 -6.10 -6.64
C CYS A 93 -9.14 -6.83 -6.13
N LEU A 94 -9.35 -6.84 -4.82
CA LEU A 94 -10.56 -7.32 -4.15
C LEU A 94 -11.29 -6.14 -3.50
N ASN A 95 -12.60 -6.28 -3.31
CA ASN A 95 -13.43 -5.24 -2.70
C ASN A 95 -12.92 -4.87 -1.29
N PHE A 96 -12.58 -3.60 -1.11
CA PHE A 96 -12.20 -3.07 0.20
C PHE A 96 -13.40 -3.10 1.17
N CYS A 97 -14.55 -2.65 0.70
CA CYS A 97 -15.84 -2.76 1.36
C CYS A 97 -16.88 -3.23 0.31
N PRO A 98 -18.00 -3.84 0.72
CA PRO A 98 -19.12 -4.05 -0.19
C PRO A 98 -19.49 -2.74 -0.90
N ARG A 99 -19.99 -2.80 -2.14
CA ARG A 99 -20.55 -1.59 -2.76
C ARG A 99 -21.89 -1.28 -2.08
N HIS A 100 -21.85 -0.49 -1.03
CA HIS A 100 -23.04 0.07 -0.38
C HIS A 100 -23.37 1.45 -0.94
N ARG A 101 -24.67 1.75 -1.01
CA ARG A 101 -25.21 3.05 -1.43
C ARG A 101 -25.00 4.13 -0.35
N ASP A 102 -24.87 3.69 0.89
CA ASP A 102 -24.73 4.54 2.08
C ASP A 102 -23.26 4.68 2.50
N LEU A 103 -22.98 5.72 3.29
CA LEU A 103 -21.65 5.97 3.87
C LEU A 103 -21.21 4.77 4.69
N CYS A 104 -20.05 4.22 4.33
CA CYS A 104 -19.44 3.09 5.01
C CYS A 104 -18.93 3.54 6.39
N GLN A 105 -19.76 3.39 7.43
CA GLN A 105 -19.35 3.60 8.81
C GLN A 105 -18.62 2.34 9.30
N ASN A 106 -17.35 2.17 8.91
CA ASN A 106 -16.50 1.14 9.48
C ASN A 106 -16.21 1.46 10.96
N ARG A 107 -17.17 1.17 11.86
CA ARG A 107 -16.86 0.95 13.27
C ARG A 107 -16.42 -0.51 13.40
N SER A 108 -15.12 -0.75 13.31
CA SER A 108 -14.49 -2.01 13.69
C SER A 108 -14.54 -2.20 15.22
N ALA A 109 -15.74 -2.25 15.78
CA ALA A 109 -15.99 -2.57 17.18
C ALA A 109 -17.44 -3.00 17.36
N GLU A 110 -17.76 -4.25 17.00
CA GLU A 110 -18.88 -4.98 17.61
C GLU A 110 -18.79 -6.46 17.25
N ARG A 111 -18.10 -7.21 18.13
CA ARG A 111 -18.51 -8.52 18.66
C ARG A 111 -17.39 -9.05 19.57
N SER A 112 -17.31 -8.48 20.76
CA SER A 112 -16.94 -9.27 21.94
C SER A 112 -18.24 -9.89 22.42
N SER A 113 -18.25 -11.23 22.45
CA SER A 113 -19.11 -12.15 23.22
C SER A 113 -20.58 -11.81 23.43
#